data_AF-F0Y3I2-F1
#
_entry.id   AF-F0Y3I2-F1
#
_cell.length_a   1.000
_cell.length_b   1.000
_cell.length_c   1.000
_cell.angle_alpha   90.00
_cell.angle_beta   90.00
_cell.angle_gamma   90.00
#
_symmetry.space_group_name_H-M   'P 1'
#
loop_
_entity.id
_entity.type
_entity.pdbx_description
1 polymer ?
#
loop_
_entity_poly.entity_id
_entity_poly.type
_entity_poly.pdbx_seq_one_letter_code
_entity_poly.pdbx_strand_id
1 'polypeptide(L)'
;MRIALLLVAATALRAPARHSATRASVATTRRGGAAAVANATTTTLRGGAIDDKIAAAIDACRAALEKRANNTKAAAALATLLRQTGDEDGALAALARAAAHGDAASAARWAVALEDRGDDAGEAWRLAWAHSGDVEAFQRFVGYELRAKRFARARAVVEARLAAEPTCAAALELRATERRAAGDAAEAARLYAEAADVAKRTGGDAAGAALRCALGRAGAGELGAAAAAFQEALQLDAERAEIWRELAFFLDEQRGDRAGAVAALKRAVDLDAGEGQGRTRERNSQLQRLRSRPFSTREGQARAQLAKWTDGDEDWRRAPLDASYVSGLFDQFAKTFEQKLVGDLSYRGHLQCAGLLARSLPKRPGVVAVDVGAGTGLCGAALRDALPIEEIVGVDVSPRMLDAAREKGVYEDLVVSDGAAYLATRGPGSVDVLVAADVFAYVGDCAELFSAARRVLKADGRFAFTLEERASGFGLGDGGRFAHSEAYLRDAAAAAGLAVIDVERAVMRTQRGADVNVLVVALAPAVEVRDAAWLETAE
;
A
#
# COMPACT_ATOMS: atom_id res chain seq x y z
N MET A 1 -19.16 8.60 -44.86
CA MET A 1 -18.06 8.19 -45.77
C MET A 1 -16.79 8.18 -44.93
N ARG A 2 -16.38 7.02 -44.40
CA ARG A 2 -15.45 6.06 -45.04
C ARG A 2 -14.17 6.77 -45.46
N ILE A 3 -13.07 6.66 -44.69
CA ILE A 3 -12.08 5.56 -44.75
C ILE A 3 -11.63 5.30 -46.19
N ALA A 4 -10.34 5.54 -46.45
CA ALA A 4 -9.32 4.60 -46.93
C ALA A 4 -8.19 5.39 -47.63
N LEU A 5 -6.95 4.93 -47.83
CA LEU A 5 -6.41 3.58 -48.01
C LEU A 5 -4.86 3.76 -47.92
N LEU A 6 -4.15 3.07 -47.02
CA LEU A 6 -3.39 1.82 -47.25
C LEU A 6 -2.35 1.85 -48.39
N LEU A 7 -1.10 1.55 -48.03
CA LEU A 7 -0.16 0.83 -48.88
C LEU A 7 0.34 -0.41 -48.12
N VAL A 8 0.26 -1.52 -48.84
CA VAL A 8 0.43 -2.92 -48.46
C VAL A 8 1.77 -3.40 -48.98
N ALA A 9 2.44 -4.30 -48.26
CA ALA A 9 3.28 -5.33 -48.86
C ALA A 9 2.87 -6.69 -48.30
N ALA A 10 2.01 -7.37 -49.06
CA ALA A 10 1.70 -8.77 -48.97
C ALA A 10 2.56 -9.54 -49.96
N THR A 11 2.75 -10.84 -49.76
CA THR A 11 2.71 -11.89 -50.79
C THR A 11 2.97 -13.23 -50.10
N ALA A 12 2.39 -14.37 -50.47
CA ALA A 12 1.42 -14.78 -51.50
C ALA A 12 0.96 -16.20 -51.08
N LEU A 13 -0.16 -16.80 -51.50
CA LEU A 13 -0.73 -17.02 -52.84
C LEU A 13 -2.25 -17.27 -52.65
N ARG A 14 -3.17 -16.52 -53.30
CA ARG A 14 -3.76 -16.75 -54.65
C ARG A 14 -4.34 -18.17 -54.83
N ALA A 15 -5.56 -18.41 -55.33
CA ALA A 15 -6.67 -17.61 -55.86
C ALA A 15 -7.89 -18.58 -56.08
N PRO A 16 -8.89 -18.35 -56.97
CA PRO A 16 -10.23 -17.88 -56.57
C PRO A 16 -11.41 -18.73 -57.10
N ALA A 17 -12.65 -18.50 -56.64
CA ALA A 17 -13.86 -18.66 -57.47
C ALA A 17 -15.08 -17.97 -56.86
N ARG A 18 -15.97 -17.48 -57.74
CA ARG A 18 -17.15 -16.66 -57.49
C ARG A 18 -18.43 -17.50 -57.38
N HIS A 19 -19.45 -16.87 -56.76
CA HIS A 19 -20.90 -16.95 -57.01
C HIS A 19 -21.61 -18.32 -57.00
N SER A 20 -22.58 -18.48 -56.08
CA SER A 20 -24.02 -18.58 -56.39
C SER A 20 -24.79 -19.07 -55.17
N ALA A 21 -26.05 -18.64 -55.07
CA ALA A 21 -26.99 -19.06 -54.05
C ALA A 21 -27.45 -20.51 -54.29
N THR A 22 -27.54 -21.33 -53.25
CA THR A 22 -28.55 -22.41 -53.18
C THR A 22 -28.72 -22.95 -51.76
N ARG A 23 -29.95 -23.38 -51.49
CA ARG A 23 -30.48 -23.95 -50.25
C ARG A 23 -29.79 -25.26 -49.81
N ALA A 24 -29.83 -25.45 -48.49
CA ALA A 24 -30.07 -26.69 -47.75
C ALA A 24 -29.03 -27.83 -47.78
N SER A 25 -28.61 -28.15 -46.55
CA SER A 25 -28.59 -29.49 -45.94
C SER A 25 -27.23 -30.12 -45.61
N VAL A 26 -27.25 -30.76 -44.43
CA VAL A 26 -26.46 -31.92 -43.96
C VAL A 26 -25.16 -31.66 -43.16
N ALA A 27 -25.15 -32.35 -42.01
CA ALA A 27 -24.03 -32.93 -41.27
C ALA A 27 -23.08 -32.04 -40.49
N THR A 28 -23.34 -32.01 -39.18
CA THR A 28 -22.38 -32.35 -38.11
C THR A 28 -20.96 -32.73 -38.55
N THR A 29 -19.98 -31.93 -38.17
CA THR A 29 -18.67 -32.45 -37.76
C THR A 29 -18.06 -31.57 -36.67
N ARG A 30 -17.72 -32.23 -35.56
CA ARG A 30 -17.09 -31.69 -34.35
C ARG A 30 -15.75 -31.03 -34.68
N ARG A 31 -15.62 -29.74 -34.46
CA ARG A 31 -14.36 -29.02 -34.11
C ARG A 31 -14.71 -27.57 -33.73
N GLY A 32 -15.09 -27.34 -32.48
CA GLY A 32 -15.53 -26.01 -32.03
C GLY A 32 -15.33 -25.70 -30.54
N GLY A 33 -14.60 -26.52 -29.78
CA GLY A 33 -14.46 -26.32 -28.32
C GLY A 33 -13.39 -25.30 -27.91
N ALA A 34 -12.39 -25.03 -28.75
CA ALA A 34 -11.22 -24.22 -28.34
C ALA A 34 -11.38 -22.71 -28.56
N ALA A 35 -12.24 -22.28 -29.50
CA ALA A 35 -12.42 -20.86 -29.84
C ALA A 35 -13.47 -20.15 -28.97
N ALA A 36 -14.38 -20.89 -28.34
CA ALA A 36 -15.46 -20.32 -27.53
C ALA A 36 -14.97 -19.81 -26.14
N VAL A 37 -13.84 -20.30 -25.64
CA VAL A 37 -13.32 -19.96 -24.31
C VAL A 37 -12.65 -18.57 -24.28
N ALA A 38 -12.21 -18.05 -25.44
CA ALA A 38 -11.43 -16.81 -25.51
C ALA A 38 -12.28 -15.53 -25.69
N ASN A 39 -13.56 -15.62 -26.06
CA ASN A 39 -14.35 -14.47 -26.55
C ASN A 39 -15.42 -13.95 -25.57
N ALA A 40 -15.51 -14.47 -24.34
CA ALA A 40 -16.58 -14.11 -23.41
C ALA A 40 -16.30 -12.84 -22.56
N THR A 41 -15.16 -12.17 -22.71
CA THR A 41 -14.68 -11.16 -21.76
C THR A 41 -15.07 -9.70 -22.03
N THR A 42 -15.91 -9.40 -23.02
CA THR A 42 -16.32 -7.99 -23.29
C THR A 42 -17.77 -7.86 -23.75
N THR A 43 -18.74 -7.88 -22.82
CA THR A 43 -20.07 -7.23 -23.00
C THR A 43 -20.70 -6.93 -21.64
N THR A 44 -21.14 -5.69 -21.43
CA THR A 44 -21.85 -5.20 -20.25
C THR A 44 -23.22 -5.87 -20.12
N LEU A 45 -23.45 -6.64 -19.05
CA LEU A 45 -24.75 -7.25 -18.74
C LEU A 45 -25.05 -7.11 -17.24
N ARG A 46 -26.35 -7.08 -16.89
CA ARG A 46 -26.85 -7.01 -15.50
C ARG A 46 -26.39 -8.26 -14.70
N GLY A 47 -26.07 -8.06 -13.42
CA GLY A 47 -25.37 -9.00 -12.53
C GLY A 47 -25.72 -10.49 -12.68
N GLY A 48 -27.00 -10.86 -12.66
CA GLY A 48 -27.39 -12.28 -12.72
C GLY A 48 -27.01 -13.04 -14.01
N ALA A 49 -26.91 -12.36 -15.15
CA ALA A 49 -26.52 -13.01 -16.42
C ALA A 49 -25.00 -13.20 -16.57
N ILE A 50 -24.21 -12.52 -15.74
CA ILE A 50 -22.75 -12.68 -15.69
C ILE A 50 -22.41 -13.92 -14.87
N ASP A 51 -23.09 -14.13 -13.75
CA ASP A 51 -22.86 -15.25 -12.84
C ASP A 51 -23.15 -16.60 -13.51
N ASP A 52 -24.24 -16.71 -14.27
CA ASP A 52 -24.59 -17.92 -15.04
C ASP A 52 -23.54 -18.28 -16.10
N LYS A 53 -22.94 -17.26 -16.74
CA LYS A 53 -21.88 -17.46 -17.75
C LYS A 53 -20.57 -17.90 -17.12
N ILE A 54 -20.23 -17.36 -15.95
CA ILE A 54 -19.04 -17.75 -15.19
C ILE A 54 -19.18 -19.22 -14.73
N ALA A 55 -20.36 -19.60 -14.21
CA ALA A 55 -20.65 -20.97 -13.82
C ALA A 55 -20.49 -21.96 -14.99
N ALA A 56 -21.08 -21.64 -16.16
CA ALA A 56 -20.93 -22.47 -17.36
C ALA A 56 -19.47 -22.57 -17.85
N ALA A 57 -18.68 -21.50 -17.70
CA ALA A 57 -17.26 -21.51 -18.06
C ALA A 57 -16.42 -22.37 -17.09
N ILE A 58 -16.75 -22.35 -15.79
CA ILE A 58 -16.14 -23.23 -14.78
C ILE A 58 -16.38 -24.69 -15.14
N ASP A 59 -17.63 -25.07 -15.44
CA ASP A 59 -17.99 -26.44 -15.82
C ASP A 59 -17.27 -26.89 -17.09
N ALA A 60 -17.16 -26.01 -18.09
CA ALA A 60 -16.41 -26.30 -19.31
C ALA A 60 -14.91 -26.56 -19.04
N CYS A 61 -14.30 -25.78 -18.13
CA CYS A 61 -12.91 -25.99 -17.73
C CYS A 61 -12.74 -27.32 -16.97
N ARG A 62 -13.66 -27.65 -16.05
CA ARG A 62 -13.65 -28.93 -15.32
C ARG A 62 -13.79 -30.11 -16.27
N ALA A 63 -14.76 -30.09 -17.19
CA ALA A 63 -14.93 -31.13 -18.21
C ALA A 63 -13.71 -31.27 -19.14
N ALA A 64 -13.01 -30.17 -19.44
CA ALA A 64 -11.76 -30.22 -20.21
C ALA A 64 -10.63 -30.90 -19.42
N LEU A 65 -10.57 -30.70 -18.11
CA LEU A 65 -9.58 -31.31 -17.21
C LEU A 65 -9.86 -32.79 -16.92
N GLU A 66 -11.14 -33.20 -16.91
CA GLU A 66 -11.53 -34.61 -16.85
C GLU A 66 -11.05 -35.37 -18.09
N LYS A 67 -11.25 -34.78 -19.29
CA LYS A 67 -10.80 -35.38 -20.56
C LYS A 67 -9.29 -35.40 -20.70
N ARG A 68 -8.62 -34.38 -20.18
CA ARG A 68 -7.16 -34.23 -20.28
C ARG A 68 -6.62 -33.59 -19.02
N ALA A 69 -6.14 -34.43 -18.11
CA ALA A 69 -5.69 -34.01 -16.79
C ALA A 69 -4.55 -32.98 -16.82
N ASN A 70 -3.67 -33.06 -17.84
CA ASN A 70 -2.53 -32.18 -18.04
C ASN A 70 -2.83 -30.92 -18.89
N ASN A 71 -4.10 -30.56 -19.08
CA ASN A 71 -4.47 -29.36 -19.81
C ASN A 71 -4.24 -28.10 -18.97
N THR A 72 -3.00 -27.59 -19.00
CA THR A 72 -2.56 -26.43 -18.22
C THR A 72 -3.37 -25.16 -18.51
N LYS A 73 -3.77 -24.94 -19.77
CA LYS A 73 -4.60 -23.79 -20.16
C LYS A 73 -5.98 -23.82 -19.49
N ALA A 74 -6.61 -25.00 -19.47
CA ALA A 74 -7.91 -25.17 -18.79
C ALA A 74 -7.79 -24.99 -17.28
N ALA A 75 -6.71 -25.50 -16.67
CA ALA A 75 -6.45 -25.32 -15.24
C ALA A 75 -6.17 -23.84 -14.87
N ALA A 76 -5.36 -23.13 -15.66
CA ALA A 76 -5.09 -21.71 -15.46
C ALA A 76 -6.36 -20.83 -15.64
N ALA A 77 -7.20 -21.17 -16.62
CA ALA A 77 -8.48 -20.49 -16.82
C ALA A 77 -9.45 -20.76 -15.66
N LEU A 78 -9.55 -22.02 -15.22
CA LEU A 78 -10.35 -22.41 -14.06
C LEU A 78 -9.95 -21.62 -12.81
N ALA A 79 -8.66 -21.49 -12.53
CA ALA A 79 -8.16 -20.71 -11.41
C ALA A 79 -8.64 -19.25 -11.43
N THR A 80 -8.61 -18.64 -12.62
CA THR A 80 -9.04 -17.23 -12.79
C THR A 80 -10.54 -17.09 -12.52
N LEU A 81 -11.36 -18.03 -13.02
CA LEU A 81 -12.80 -18.02 -12.84
C LEU A 81 -13.22 -18.27 -11.39
N LEU A 82 -12.59 -19.24 -10.71
CA LEU A 82 -12.87 -19.56 -9.31
C LEU A 82 -12.55 -18.38 -8.38
N ARG A 83 -11.46 -17.65 -8.66
CA ARG A 83 -11.15 -16.41 -7.93
C ARG A 83 -12.21 -15.32 -8.12
N GLN A 84 -12.81 -15.22 -9.32
CA GLN A 84 -13.90 -14.26 -9.56
C GLN A 84 -15.17 -14.58 -8.77
N THR A 85 -15.40 -15.86 -8.45
CA THR A 85 -16.53 -16.30 -7.62
C THR A 85 -16.21 -16.36 -6.13
N GLY A 86 -15.01 -15.95 -5.71
CA GLY A 86 -14.56 -15.99 -4.32
C GLY A 86 -14.09 -17.36 -3.81
N ASP A 87 -13.97 -18.37 -4.68
CA ASP A 87 -13.43 -19.69 -4.34
C ASP A 87 -11.89 -19.70 -4.47
N GLU A 88 -11.22 -19.16 -3.45
CA GLU A 88 -9.74 -19.07 -3.43
C GLU A 88 -9.06 -20.43 -3.28
N ASP A 89 -9.64 -21.37 -2.52
CA ASP A 89 -9.09 -22.73 -2.37
C ASP A 89 -9.12 -23.49 -3.68
N GLY A 90 -10.25 -23.44 -4.39
CA GLY A 90 -10.40 -24.02 -5.71
C GLY A 90 -9.45 -23.36 -6.72
N ALA A 91 -9.27 -22.04 -6.64
CA ALA A 91 -8.33 -21.32 -7.51
C ALA A 91 -6.88 -21.77 -7.30
N LEU A 92 -6.45 -21.91 -6.05
CA LEU A 92 -5.12 -22.41 -5.68
C LEU A 92 -4.91 -23.85 -6.17
N ALA A 93 -5.89 -24.73 -5.98
CA ALA A 93 -5.82 -26.11 -6.44
C ALA A 93 -5.69 -26.20 -7.97
N ALA A 94 -6.39 -25.33 -8.71
CA ALA A 94 -6.30 -25.25 -10.15
C ALA A 94 -4.92 -24.72 -10.62
N LEU A 95 -4.35 -23.73 -9.94
CA LEU A 95 -2.98 -23.26 -10.22
C LEU A 95 -1.93 -24.32 -9.93
N ALA A 96 -2.03 -25.01 -8.78
CA ALA A 96 -1.14 -26.11 -8.41
C ALA A 96 -1.16 -27.24 -9.46
N ARG A 97 -2.35 -27.57 -9.97
CA ARG A 97 -2.50 -28.55 -11.04
C ARG A 97 -1.81 -28.11 -12.34
N ALA A 98 -1.97 -26.84 -12.74
CA ALA A 98 -1.30 -26.31 -13.92
C ALA A 98 0.23 -26.34 -13.74
N ALA A 99 0.72 -25.93 -12.56
CA ALA A 99 2.12 -25.94 -12.18
C ALA A 99 2.72 -27.36 -12.26
N ALA A 100 2.05 -28.36 -11.68
CA ALA A 100 2.50 -29.76 -11.70
C ALA A 100 2.64 -30.34 -13.13
N HIS A 101 2.02 -29.71 -14.13
CA HIS A 101 2.07 -30.11 -15.53
C HIS A 101 2.90 -29.16 -16.41
N GLY A 102 3.82 -28.40 -15.81
CA GLY A 102 4.84 -27.64 -16.55
C GLY A 102 4.52 -26.17 -16.80
N ASP A 103 3.42 -25.64 -16.26
CA ASP A 103 3.07 -24.24 -16.49
C ASP A 103 3.75 -23.29 -15.48
N ALA A 104 4.92 -22.76 -15.88
CA ALA A 104 5.73 -21.86 -15.06
C ALA A 104 4.95 -20.62 -14.57
N ALA A 105 4.08 -20.05 -15.42
CA ALA A 105 3.31 -18.86 -15.07
C ALA A 105 2.25 -19.14 -14.00
N SER A 106 1.62 -20.33 -14.03
CA SER A 106 0.73 -20.74 -12.95
C SER A 106 1.49 -21.13 -11.69
N ALA A 107 2.67 -21.73 -11.80
CA ALA A 107 3.52 -22.01 -10.63
C ALA A 107 3.92 -20.72 -9.89
N ALA A 108 4.31 -19.66 -10.63
CA ALA A 108 4.63 -18.37 -10.03
C ALA A 108 3.41 -17.70 -9.38
N ARG A 109 2.23 -17.74 -10.04
CA ARG A 109 0.98 -17.22 -9.46
C ARG A 109 0.54 -17.99 -8.22
N TRP A 110 0.73 -19.31 -8.23
CA TRP A 110 0.46 -20.18 -7.10
C TRP A 110 1.35 -19.82 -5.91
N ALA A 111 2.64 -19.66 -6.15
CA ALA A 111 3.61 -19.31 -5.11
C ALA A 111 3.26 -17.98 -4.41
N VAL A 112 2.95 -16.93 -5.19
CA VAL A 112 2.52 -15.63 -4.66
C VAL A 112 1.25 -15.76 -3.83
N ALA A 113 0.26 -16.50 -4.33
CA ALA A 113 -1.01 -16.66 -3.62
C ALA A 113 -0.88 -17.48 -2.32
N LEU A 114 0.07 -18.42 -2.24
CA LEU A 114 0.42 -19.11 -0.99
C LEU A 114 1.10 -18.15 0.00
N GLU A 115 2.05 -17.33 -0.44
CA GLU A 115 2.71 -16.32 0.40
C GLU A 115 1.70 -15.32 0.99
N ASP A 116 0.77 -14.82 0.17
CA ASP A 116 -0.28 -13.89 0.63
C ASP A 116 -1.17 -14.49 1.73
N ARG A 117 -1.31 -15.83 1.75
CA ARG A 117 -2.05 -16.59 2.76
C ARG A 117 -1.20 -16.99 3.97
N GLY A 118 0.11 -16.80 3.91
CA GLY A 118 1.06 -17.27 4.91
C GLY A 118 1.37 -18.79 4.82
N ASP A 119 1.05 -19.43 3.71
CA ASP A 119 1.32 -20.85 3.45
C ASP A 119 2.72 -21.06 2.84
N ASP A 120 3.25 -22.30 2.90
CA ASP A 120 4.56 -22.60 2.33
C ASP A 120 4.56 -22.64 0.79
N ALA A 121 5.24 -21.66 0.17
CA ALA A 121 5.35 -21.49 -1.27
C ALA A 121 6.60 -22.14 -1.91
N GLY A 122 7.47 -22.79 -1.14
CA GLY A 122 8.79 -23.23 -1.61
C GLY A 122 8.74 -24.18 -2.81
N GLU A 123 7.78 -25.11 -2.81
CA GLU A 123 7.59 -26.03 -3.93
C GLU A 123 7.04 -25.34 -5.18
N ALA A 124 6.13 -24.38 -5.02
CA ALA A 124 5.57 -23.61 -6.11
C ALA A 124 6.66 -22.76 -6.81
N TRP A 125 7.54 -22.11 -6.04
CA TRP A 125 8.69 -21.40 -6.58
C TRP A 125 9.71 -22.32 -7.25
N ARG A 126 9.96 -23.50 -6.68
CA ARG A 126 10.83 -24.51 -7.30
C ARG A 126 10.30 -24.91 -8.68
N LEU A 127 8.99 -25.18 -8.79
CA LEU A 127 8.36 -25.54 -10.07
C LEU A 127 8.39 -24.36 -11.05
N ALA A 128 8.14 -23.14 -10.58
CA ALA A 128 8.23 -21.94 -11.42
C ALA A 128 9.63 -21.81 -12.06
N TRP A 129 10.68 -22.02 -11.26
CA TRP A 129 12.05 -22.04 -11.77
C TRP A 129 12.33 -23.24 -12.68
N ALA A 130 11.98 -24.45 -12.26
CA ALA A 130 12.25 -25.67 -13.03
C ALA A 130 11.60 -25.67 -14.42
N HIS A 131 10.46 -25.00 -14.57
CA HIS A 131 9.74 -24.92 -15.84
C HIS A 131 10.13 -23.73 -16.71
N SER A 132 10.55 -22.60 -16.10
CA SER A 132 10.98 -21.43 -16.86
C SER A 132 12.46 -21.47 -17.25
N GLY A 133 13.31 -22.04 -16.39
CA GLY A 133 14.76 -21.92 -16.48
C GLY A 133 15.29 -20.49 -16.26
N ASP A 134 14.41 -19.55 -15.91
CA ASP A 134 14.72 -18.13 -15.86
C ASP A 134 15.46 -17.76 -14.56
N VAL A 135 16.36 -16.79 -14.67
CA VAL A 135 17.16 -16.22 -13.58
C VAL A 135 16.25 -15.54 -12.55
N GLU A 136 15.18 -14.88 -12.97
CA GLU A 136 14.26 -14.23 -12.02
C GLU A 136 13.54 -15.26 -11.13
N ALA A 137 13.04 -16.35 -11.74
CA ALA A 137 12.38 -17.43 -10.99
C ALA A 137 13.36 -18.16 -10.05
N PHE A 138 14.62 -18.34 -10.48
CA PHE A 138 15.71 -18.84 -9.65
C PHE A 138 15.94 -17.93 -8.43
N GLN A 139 16.08 -16.62 -8.64
CA GLN A 139 16.28 -15.65 -7.56
C GLN A 139 15.12 -15.65 -6.56
N ARG A 140 13.86 -15.72 -7.05
CA ARG A 140 12.68 -15.81 -6.18
C ARG A 140 12.67 -17.08 -5.33
N PHE A 141 12.95 -18.23 -5.93
CA PHE A 141 13.02 -19.51 -5.22
C PHE A 141 14.10 -19.51 -4.13
N VAL A 142 15.35 -19.16 -4.48
CA VAL A 142 16.44 -19.15 -3.50
C VAL A 142 16.19 -18.09 -2.43
N GLY A 143 15.72 -16.90 -2.81
CA GLY A 143 15.37 -15.84 -1.86
C GLY A 143 14.27 -16.26 -0.89
N TYR A 144 13.26 -17.02 -1.34
CA TYR A 144 12.23 -17.60 -0.48
C TYR A 144 12.82 -18.61 0.52
N GLU A 145 13.65 -19.54 0.06
CA GLU A 145 14.29 -20.56 0.92
C GLU A 145 15.18 -19.92 2.00
N LEU A 146 15.90 -18.84 1.66
CA LEU A 146 16.69 -18.06 2.63
C LEU A 146 15.79 -17.40 3.68
N ARG A 147 14.68 -16.75 3.29
CA ARG A 147 13.70 -16.17 4.24
C ARG A 147 13.06 -17.23 5.14
N ALA A 148 12.79 -18.40 4.58
CA ALA A 148 12.30 -19.58 5.31
C ALA A 148 13.38 -20.28 6.16
N LYS A 149 14.61 -19.73 6.23
CA LYS A 149 15.77 -20.27 6.96
C LYS A 149 16.20 -21.68 6.53
N ARG A 150 15.90 -22.07 5.29
CA ARG A 150 16.24 -23.37 4.68
C ARG A 150 17.59 -23.29 3.96
N PHE A 151 18.63 -22.84 4.68
CA PHE A 151 19.94 -22.51 4.11
C PHE A 151 20.60 -23.64 3.32
N ALA A 152 20.47 -24.89 3.78
CA ALA A 152 21.06 -26.04 3.09
C ALA A 152 20.49 -26.25 1.67
N ARG A 153 19.18 -26.06 1.50
CA ARG A 153 18.49 -26.19 0.21
C ARG A 153 18.85 -25.04 -0.72
N ALA A 154 18.87 -23.82 -0.19
CA ALA A 154 19.30 -22.63 -0.92
C ALA A 154 20.75 -22.79 -1.42
N ARG A 155 21.67 -23.22 -0.54
CA ARG A 155 23.09 -23.42 -0.85
C ARG A 155 23.30 -24.45 -1.95
N ALA A 156 22.70 -25.64 -1.83
CA ALA A 156 22.85 -26.69 -2.83
C ALA A 156 22.44 -26.23 -4.24
N VAL A 157 21.36 -25.45 -4.32
CA VAL A 157 20.82 -24.92 -5.57
C VAL A 157 21.72 -23.85 -6.17
N VAL A 158 22.25 -22.94 -5.34
CA VAL A 158 23.19 -21.90 -5.77
C VAL A 158 24.52 -22.51 -6.22
N GLU A 159 25.06 -23.48 -5.47
CA GLU A 159 26.30 -24.18 -5.83
C GLU A 159 26.17 -24.95 -7.15
N ALA A 160 25.04 -25.64 -7.36
CA ALA A 160 24.77 -26.32 -8.62
C ALA A 160 24.72 -25.32 -9.81
N ARG A 161 24.12 -24.14 -9.61
CA ARG A 161 24.10 -23.10 -10.66
C ARG A 161 25.49 -22.54 -10.95
N LEU A 162 26.29 -22.25 -9.93
CA LEU A 162 27.66 -21.75 -10.09
C LEU A 162 28.59 -22.80 -10.70
N ALA A 163 28.38 -24.09 -10.43
CA ALA A 163 29.12 -25.17 -11.07
C ALA A 163 28.84 -25.26 -12.57
N ALA A 164 27.58 -25.04 -12.98
CA ALA A 164 27.18 -25.01 -14.38
C ALA A 164 27.56 -23.70 -15.09
N GLU A 165 27.47 -22.57 -14.39
CA GLU A 165 27.72 -21.22 -14.91
C GLU A 165 28.46 -20.38 -13.85
N PRO A 166 29.81 -20.44 -13.80
CA PRO A 166 30.60 -19.73 -12.80
C PRO A 166 30.45 -18.20 -12.84
N THR A 167 30.10 -17.64 -14.01
CA THR A 167 29.87 -16.21 -14.24
C THR A 167 28.40 -15.82 -14.10
N CYS A 168 27.58 -16.60 -13.39
CA CYS A 168 26.20 -16.23 -13.08
C CYS A 168 26.16 -15.20 -11.94
N ALA A 169 26.07 -13.90 -12.27
CA ALA A 169 26.03 -12.81 -11.29
C ALA A 169 24.95 -13.03 -10.21
N ALA A 170 23.73 -13.40 -10.62
CA ALA A 170 22.64 -13.68 -9.70
C ALA A 170 22.95 -14.79 -8.69
N ALA A 171 23.66 -15.85 -9.12
CA ALA A 171 24.03 -16.94 -8.21
C ALA A 171 25.15 -16.52 -7.25
N LEU A 172 26.11 -15.71 -7.70
CA LEU A 172 27.13 -15.12 -6.83
C LEU A 172 26.50 -14.23 -5.75
N GLU A 173 25.52 -13.39 -6.10
CA GLU A 173 24.79 -12.54 -5.14
C GLU A 173 24.01 -13.33 -4.10
N LEU A 174 23.36 -14.42 -4.52
CA LEU A 174 22.62 -15.28 -3.60
C LEU A 174 23.56 -16.05 -2.67
N ARG A 175 24.73 -16.47 -3.16
CA ARG A 175 25.79 -17.05 -2.33
C ARG A 175 26.31 -16.04 -1.31
N ALA A 176 26.54 -14.80 -1.72
CA ALA A 176 26.94 -13.72 -0.82
C ALA A 176 25.90 -13.48 0.28
N THR A 177 24.62 -13.46 -0.08
CA THR A 177 23.50 -13.29 0.84
C THR A 177 23.43 -14.43 1.86
N GLU A 178 23.65 -15.66 1.41
CA GLU A 178 23.73 -16.85 2.26
C GLU A 178 24.90 -16.76 3.25
N ARG A 179 26.10 -16.38 2.78
CA ARG A 179 27.30 -16.23 3.63
C ARG A 179 27.12 -15.15 4.69
N ARG A 180 26.51 -14.02 4.31
CA ARG A 180 26.12 -12.96 5.25
C ARG A 180 25.17 -13.49 6.32
N ALA A 181 24.14 -14.25 5.94
CA ALA A 181 23.21 -14.86 6.88
C ALA A 181 23.88 -15.88 7.82
N ALA A 182 24.96 -16.53 7.35
CA ALA A 182 25.80 -17.41 8.16
C ALA A 182 26.83 -16.66 9.04
N GLY A 183 26.88 -15.33 8.99
CA GLY A 183 27.80 -14.50 9.78
C GLY A 183 29.17 -14.26 9.13
N ASP A 184 29.40 -14.76 7.92
CA ASP A 184 30.66 -14.57 7.18
C ASP A 184 30.59 -13.31 6.30
N ALA A 185 30.67 -12.15 6.96
CA ALA A 185 30.52 -10.86 6.29
C ALA A 185 31.66 -10.57 5.30
N ALA A 186 32.88 -11.03 5.58
CA ALA A 186 34.05 -10.82 4.72
C ALA A 186 33.92 -11.59 3.40
N GLU A 187 33.54 -12.86 3.44
CA GLU A 187 33.31 -13.65 2.23
C GLU A 187 32.10 -13.12 1.45
N ALA A 188 31.03 -12.71 2.15
CA ALA A 188 29.88 -12.08 1.51
C ALA A 188 30.28 -10.81 0.74
N ALA A 189 31.08 -9.92 1.32
CA ALA A 189 31.55 -8.70 0.67
C ALA A 189 32.38 -9.01 -0.59
N ARG A 190 33.26 -10.01 -0.54
CA ARG A 190 34.02 -10.47 -1.71
C ARG A 190 33.12 -10.99 -2.82
N LEU A 191 32.14 -11.83 -2.49
CA LEU A 191 31.22 -12.41 -3.48
C LEU A 191 30.31 -11.35 -4.10
N TYR A 192 29.85 -10.35 -3.34
CA TYR A 192 29.10 -9.25 -3.93
C TYR A 192 29.95 -8.39 -4.87
N ALA A 193 31.23 -8.17 -4.55
CA ALA A 193 32.15 -7.46 -5.44
C ALA A 193 32.37 -8.23 -6.75
N GLU A 194 32.58 -9.55 -6.67
CA GLU A 194 32.71 -10.41 -7.84
C GLU A 194 31.44 -10.39 -8.70
N ALA A 195 30.26 -10.46 -8.07
CA ALA A 195 28.99 -10.35 -8.76
C ALA A 195 28.83 -9.02 -9.52
N ALA A 196 29.25 -7.91 -8.91
CA ALA A 196 29.24 -6.59 -9.55
C ALA A 196 30.18 -6.54 -10.77
N ASP A 197 31.38 -7.11 -10.67
CA ASP A 197 32.33 -7.19 -11.78
C ASP A 197 31.82 -8.07 -12.93
N VAL A 198 31.14 -9.16 -12.60
CA VAL A 198 30.48 -10.01 -13.60
C VAL A 198 29.34 -9.24 -14.27
N ALA A 199 28.45 -8.60 -13.51
CA ALA A 199 27.31 -7.85 -14.05
C ALA A 199 27.77 -6.74 -15.02
N LYS A 200 28.85 -6.02 -14.69
CA LYS A 200 29.48 -5.02 -15.57
C LYS A 200 29.95 -5.62 -16.89
N ARG A 201 30.60 -6.79 -16.86
CA ARG A 201 31.15 -7.45 -18.07
C ARG A 201 30.08 -8.07 -18.95
N THR A 202 28.99 -8.57 -18.37
CA THR A 202 27.94 -9.30 -19.10
C THR A 202 26.77 -8.40 -19.53
N GLY A 203 26.79 -7.11 -19.16
CA GLY A 203 25.70 -6.18 -19.44
C GLY A 203 24.45 -6.42 -18.59
N GLY A 204 24.60 -7.03 -17.42
CA GLY A 204 23.54 -7.19 -16.43
C GLY A 204 23.25 -5.90 -15.67
N ASP A 205 22.44 -6.00 -14.60
CA ASP A 205 22.15 -4.85 -13.70
C ASP A 205 23.37 -4.48 -12.84
N ALA A 206 24.35 -3.84 -13.47
CA ALA A 206 25.59 -3.43 -12.84
C ALA A 206 25.38 -2.46 -11.67
N ALA A 207 24.43 -1.52 -11.79
CA ALA A 207 24.14 -0.57 -10.73
C ALA A 207 23.53 -1.24 -9.50
N GLY A 208 22.60 -2.18 -9.68
CA GLY A 208 22.03 -2.95 -8.57
C GLY A 208 23.05 -3.89 -7.92
N ALA A 209 23.94 -4.50 -8.71
CA ALA A 209 25.02 -5.32 -8.20
C ALA A 209 26.07 -4.50 -7.42
N ALA A 210 26.42 -3.30 -7.90
CA ALA A 210 27.29 -2.35 -7.19
C ALA A 210 26.65 -1.88 -5.88
N LEU A 211 25.34 -1.61 -5.85
CA LEU A 211 24.61 -1.31 -4.62
C LEU A 211 24.70 -2.46 -3.60
N ARG A 212 24.47 -3.70 -4.03
CA ARG A 212 24.61 -4.89 -3.16
C ARG A 212 26.05 -5.06 -2.65
N CYS A 213 27.06 -4.78 -3.48
CA CYS A 213 28.46 -4.71 -3.08
C CYS A 213 28.70 -3.67 -1.97
N ALA A 214 28.16 -2.47 -2.13
CA ALA A 214 28.26 -1.41 -1.12
C ALA A 214 27.67 -1.84 0.24
N LEU A 215 26.46 -2.41 0.22
CA LEU A 215 25.78 -2.93 1.41
C LEU A 215 26.53 -4.11 2.06
N GLY A 216 27.11 -5.00 1.24
CA GLY A 216 27.94 -6.11 1.70
C GLY A 216 29.20 -5.62 2.42
N ARG A 217 29.92 -4.67 1.83
CA ARG A 217 31.12 -4.05 2.41
C ARG A 217 30.81 -3.28 3.68
N ALA A 218 29.69 -2.55 3.72
CA ALA A 218 29.22 -1.87 4.94
C ALA A 218 28.98 -2.87 6.08
N GLY A 219 28.30 -3.99 5.80
CA GLY A 219 28.07 -5.06 6.77
C GLY A 219 29.35 -5.77 7.24
N ALA A 220 30.41 -5.75 6.45
CA ALA A 220 31.74 -6.25 6.82
C ALA A 220 32.59 -5.22 7.59
N GLY A 221 32.10 -4.00 7.80
CA GLY A 221 32.85 -2.91 8.42
C GLY A 221 33.87 -2.22 7.50
N GLU A 222 33.88 -2.54 6.20
CA GLU A 222 34.77 -1.95 5.20
C GLU A 222 34.26 -0.58 4.73
N LEU A 223 34.11 0.38 5.65
CA LEU A 223 33.37 1.63 5.40
C LEU A 223 33.91 2.46 4.22
N GLY A 224 35.24 2.52 4.05
CA GLY A 224 35.85 3.23 2.92
C GLY A 224 35.53 2.58 1.57
N ALA A 225 35.55 1.25 1.51
CA ALA A 225 35.24 0.50 0.31
C ALA A 225 33.72 0.48 0.02
N ALA A 226 32.89 0.49 1.06
CA ALA A 226 31.45 0.66 0.94
C ALA A 226 31.10 2.02 0.31
N ALA A 227 31.72 3.10 0.77
CA ALA A 227 31.53 4.44 0.20
C ALA A 227 31.92 4.49 -1.27
N ALA A 228 33.05 3.88 -1.66
CA ALA A 228 33.48 3.79 -3.05
C ALA A 228 32.47 3.01 -3.92
N ALA A 229 31.95 1.89 -3.41
CA ALA A 229 30.94 1.10 -4.12
C ALA A 229 29.59 1.83 -4.26
N PHE A 230 29.18 2.65 -3.28
CA PHE A 230 28.01 3.51 -3.42
C PHE A 230 28.23 4.58 -4.51
N GLN A 231 29.41 5.19 -4.59
CA GLN A 231 29.75 6.14 -5.64
C GLN A 231 29.75 5.48 -7.02
N GLU A 232 30.28 4.26 -7.13
CA GLU A 232 30.23 3.48 -8.37
C GLU A 232 28.78 3.18 -8.78
N ALA A 233 27.92 2.77 -7.83
CA ALA A 233 26.51 2.53 -8.10
C ALA A 233 25.80 3.79 -8.64
N LEU A 234 26.09 4.96 -8.06
CA LEU A 234 25.56 6.24 -8.54
C LEU A 234 26.11 6.66 -9.91
N GLN A 235 27.38 6.36 -10.21
CA GLN A 235 27.95 6.61 -11.54
C GLN A 235 27.31 5.75 -12.62
N LEU A 236 26.92 4.52 -12.27
CA LEU A 236 26.23 3.60 -13.17
C LEU A 236 24.77 3.99 -13.40
N ASP A 237 24.06 4.44 -12.36
CA ASP A 237 22.65 4.80 -12.44
C ASP A 237 22.25 5.82 -11.35
N ALA A 238 22.47 7.10 -11.63
CA ALA A 238 22.14 8.18 -10.70
C ALA A 238 20.62 8.45 -10.56
N GLU A 239 19.78 7.85 -11.41
CA GLU A 239 18.32 8.03 -11.39
C GLU A 239 17.60 6.95 -10.59
N ARG A 240 18.33 5.94 -10.09
CA ARG A 240 17.74 4.90 -9.25
C ARG A 240 17.58 5.37 -7.81
N ALA A 241 16.35 5.67 -7.41
CA ALA A 241 16.00 6.11 -6.06
C ALA A 241 16.46 5.15 -4.94
N GLU A 242 16.53 3.84 -5.23
CA GLU A 242 17.01 2.83 -4.26
C GLU A 242 18.45 3.08 -3.81
N ILE A 243 19.35 3.47 -4.72
CA ILE A 243 20.76 3.70 -4.40
C ILE A 243 20.89 4.87 -3.43
N TRP A 244 20.14 5.95 -3.68
CA TRP A 244 20.11 7.14 -2.84
C TRP A 244 19.55 6.87 -1.43
N ARG A 245 18.50 6.04 -1.30
CA ARG A 245 17.94 5.65 0.01
C ARG A 245 18.96 4.87 0.84
N GLU A 246 19.56 3.84 0.25
CA GLU A 246 20.54 3.01 0.96
C GLU A 246 21.81 3.78 1.31
N LEU A 247 22.26 4.70 0.44
CA LEU A 247 23.36 5.61 0.74
C LEU A 247 23.03 6.51 1.93
N ALA A 248 21.80 7.02 2.02
CA ALA A 248 21.38 7.88 3.12
C ALA A 248 21.50 7.17 4.48
N PHE A 249 21.01 5.93 4.59
CA PHE A 249 21.14 5.13 5.81
C PHE A 249 22.60 4.82 6.15
N PHE A 250 23.42 4.49 5.14
CA PHE A 250 24.85 4.28 5.34
C PHE A 250 25.56 5.54 5.89
N LEU A 251 25.26 6.72 5.35
CA LEU A 251 25.86 7.98 5.79
C LEU A 251 25.46 8.32 7.23
N ASP A 252 24.19 8.14 7.58
CA ASP A 252 23.68 8.43 8.93
C ASP A 252 24.28 7.45 9.95
N GLU A 253 24.06 6.15 9.75
CA GLU A 253 24.34 5.12 10.77
C GLU A 253 25.82 4.77 10.89
N GLN A 254 26.55 4.71 9.77
CA GLN A 254 27.91 4.17 9.74
C GLN A 254 28.99 5.26 9.62
N ARG A 255 28.62 6.47 9.18
CA ARG A 255 29.55 7.59 9.00
C ARG A 255 29.26 8.76 9.92
N GLY A 256 28.09 8.81 10.55
CA GLY A 256 27.65 9.97 11.35
C GLY A 256 27.46 11.24 10.51
N ASP A 257 27.38 11.12 9.19
CA ASP A 257 27.21 12.23 8.25
C ASP A 257 25.72 12.47 7.99
N ARG A 258 25.07 13.06 8.99
CA ARG A 258 23.64 13.40 8.96
C ARG A 258 23.29 14.33 7.79
N ALA A 259 24.15 15.30 7.51
CA ALA A 259 23.91 16.28 6.45
C ALA A 259 23.94 15.62 5.06
N GLY A 260 24.92 14.75 4.82
CA GLY A 260 24.99 13.93 3.62
C GLY A 260 23.80 12.96 3.50
N ALA A 261 23.40 12.34 4.62
CA ALA A 261 22.24 11.45 4.65
C ALA A 261 20.94 12.15 4.24
N VAL A 262 20.69 13.35 4.77
CA VAL A 262 19.54 14.17 4.39
C VAL A 262 19.57 14.53 2.90
N ALA A 263 20.73 14.95 2.37
CA ALA A 263 20.86 15.29 0.95
C ALA A 263 20.57 14.09 0.05
N ALA A 264 21.10 12.91 0.38
CA ALA A 264 20.86 11.67 -0.36
C ALA A 264 19.38 11.26 -0.32
N LEU A 265 18.73 11.36 0.85
CA LEU A 265 17.35 10.96 0.99
C LEU A 265 16.36 11.92 0.31
N LYS A 266 16.67 13.23 0.27
CA LYS A 266 15.93 14.21 -0.55
C LYS A 266 15.96 13.81 -2.04
N ARG A 267 17.14 13.47 -2.55
CA ARG A 267 17.30 13.04 -3.94
C ARG A 267 16.51 11.77 -4.27
N ALA A 268 16.44 10.81 -3.35
CA ALA A 268 15.62 9.62 -3.53
C ALA A 268 14.12 9.95 -3.70
N VAL A 269 13.60 10.85 -2.86
CA VAL A 269 12.19 11.28 -2.91
C VAL A 269 11.88 11.99 -4.22
N ASP A 270 12.78 12.88 -4.69
CA ASP A 270 12.60 13.58 -5.96
C ASP A 270 12.51 12.62 -7.16
N LEU A 271 13.31 11.55 -7.14
CA LEU A 271 13.32 10.51 -8.18
C LEU A 271 12.05 9.66 -8.16
N ASP A 272 11.61 9.21 -6.98
CA ASP A 272 10.35 8.45 -6.84
C ASP A 272 9.16 9.29 -7.35
N ALA A 273 9.11 10.59 -7.03
CA ALA A 273 8.06 11.50 -7.49
C ALA A 273 8.04 11.67 -9.02
N GLY A 274 9.21 11.71 -9.67
CA GLY A 274 9.35 11.78 -11.12
C GLY A 274 8.94 10.48 -11.84
N GLU A 275 9.32 9.32 -11.31
CA GLU A 275 8.93 8.01 -11.86
C GLU A 275 7.41 7.78 -11.81
N GLY A 276 6.72 8.35 -10.82
CA GLY A 276 5.26 8.29 -10.70
C GLY A 276 4.53 9.02 -11.83
N GLN A 277 5.09 10.13 -12.30
CA GLN A 277 4.53 10.88 -13.42
C GLN A 277 4.75 10.18 -14.77
N GLY A 278 5.90 9.53 -14.96
CA GLY A 278 6.20 8.73 -16.16
C GLY A 278 5.33 7.48 -16.28
N ARG A 279 5.20 6.70 -15.19
CA ARG A 279 4.41 5.45 -15.17
C ARG A 279 2.88 5.69 -15.25
N THR A 280 2.42 6.90 -14.94
CA THR A 280 1.00 7.29 -15.11
C THR A 280 0.61 7.42 -16.59
N ARG A 281 1.54 7.77 -17.50
CA ARG A 281 1.23 7.88 -18.94
C ARG A 281 1.22 6.54 -19.65
N GLU A 282 2.09 5.61 -19.28
CA GLU A 282 2.25 4.33 -19.99
C GLU A 282 1.30 3.24 -19.45
N ARG A 283 0.96 3.29 -18.15
CA ARG A 283 0.10 2.28 -17.50
C ARG A 283 -1.41 2.55 -17.65
N ASN A 284 -1.79 3.74 -18.11
CA ASN A 284 -3.19 4.14 -18.32
C ASN A 284 -3.85 3.53 -19.57
N SER A 285 -3.15 2.75 -20.40
CA SER A 285 -3.73 2.08 -21.56
C SER A 285 -4.18 0.63 -21.31
N GLN A 286 -3.76 -0.03 -20.21
CA GLN A 286 -4.05 -1.45 -20.01
C GLN A 286 -4.43 -1.93 -18.59
N LEU A 287 -4.39 -1.06 -17.56
CA LEU A 287 -4.56 -1.48 -16.15
C LEU A 287 -5.73 -0.82 -15.40
N GLN A 288 -6.79 -0.41 -16.09
CA GLN A 288 -8.00 0.15 -15.44
C GLN A 288 -8.97 -0.88 -14.82
N ARG A 289 -8.61 -2.17 -14.70
CA ARG A 289 -9.53 -3.21 -14.19
C ARG A 289 -9.01 -4.11 -13.08
N LEU A 290 -7.80 -3.90 -12.58
CA LEU A 290 -7.29 -4.65 -11.43
C LEU A 290 -6.69 -3.68 -10.44
N ARG A 291 -7.40 -3.55 -9.31
CA ARG A 291 -7.04 -2.96 -8.01
C ARG A 291 -5.70 -2.20 -7.96
N SER A 292 -5.82 -0.93 -7.60
CA SER A 292 -4.80 -0.07 -7.01
C SER A 292 -3.78 -0.85 -6.16
N ARG A 293 -2.63 -1.18 -6.75
CA ARG A 293 -1.39 -1.22 -5.98
C ARG A 293 -0.91 0.22 -5.83
N PRO A 294 -0.92 0.80 -4.62
CA PRO A 294 -0.40 2.13 -4.39
C PRO A 294 1.08 2.21 -4.72
N PHE A 295 1.53 3.44 -5.01
CA PHE A 295 2.93 3.80 -5.10
C PHE A 295 3.66 3.48 -3.77
N SER A 296 4.98 3.28 -3.83
CA SER A 296 5.71 2.40 -2.91
C SER A 296 5.77 2.89 -1.45
N THR A 297 5.59 1.97 -0.50
CA THR A 297 5.86 2.13 0.94
C THR A 297 7.24 2.73 1.26
N ARG A 298 8.19 2.65 0.32
CA ARG A 298 9.58 3.12 0.44
C ARG A 298 9.71 4.64 0.33
N GLU A 299 8.91 5.30 -0.51
CA GLU A 299 8.90 6.77 -0.61
C GLU A 299 8.33 7.39 0.68
N GLY A 300 7.22 6.83 1.18
CA GLY A 300 6.63 7.27 2.45
C GLY A 300 7.59 7.11 3.64
N GLN A 301 8.36 6.01 3.68
CA GLN A 301 9.42 5.80 4.67
C GLN A 301 10.53 6.85 4.55
N ALA A 302 10.99 7.15 3.34
CA ALA A 302 12.01 8.17 3.10
C ALA A 302 11.56 9.56 3.56
N ARG A 303 10.32 9.95 3.23
CA ARG A 303 9.72 11.22 3.68
C ARG A 303 9.63 11.29 5.21
N ALA A 304 9.14 10.23 5.86
CA ALA A 304 9.06 10.16 7.31
C ALA A 304 10.44 10.22 7.98
N GLN A 305 11.48 9.69 7.34
CA GLN A 305 12.83 9.73 7.87
C GLN A 305 13.48 11.12 7.68
N LEU A 306 13.24 11.79 6.55
CA LEU A 306 13.62 13.20 6.35
C LEU A 306 12.99 14.11 7.40
N ALA A 307 11.73 13.87 7.75
CA ALA A 307 11.03 14.58 8.81
C ALA A 307 11.77 14.55 10.14
N LYS A 308 12.20 13.35 10.55
CA LYS A 308 12.97 13.13 11.78
C LYS A 308 14.35 13.75 11.72
N TRP A 309 14.97 13.74 10.53
CA TRP A 309 16.37 14.15 10.39
C TRP A 309 16.56 15.66 10.31
N THR A 310 15.49 16.40 10.01
CA THR A 310 15.52 17.85 9.77
C THR A 310 14.72 18.65 10.80
N ASP A 311 14.21 18.00 11.86
CA ASP A 311 13.36 18.62 12.90
C ASP A 311 12.15 19.43 12.38
N GLY A 312 11.78 19.25 11.11
CA GLY A 312 10.73 20.03 10.44
C GLY A 312 11.16 21.42 9.93
N ASP A 313 12.44 21.81 10.09
CA ASP A 313 12.93 23.18 9.83
C ASP A 313 13.06 23.53 8.34
N GLU A 314 13.19 22.54 7.47
CA GLU A 314 13.24 22.76 6.02
C GLU A 314 12.07 22.05 5.35
N ASP A 315 11.05 22.81 4.95
CA ASP A 315 10.10 22.59 3.86
C ASP A 315 10.28 21.26 3.04
N TRP A 316 10.05 20.09 3.67
CA TRP A 316 9.79 18.76 3.06
C TRP A 316 8.27 18.46 3.02
N ARG A 317 7.50 19.48 3.44
CA ARG A 317 6.21 20.05 2.97
C ARG A 317 4.94 19.21 3.16
N ARG A 318 4.34 19.34 4.36
CA ARG A 318 2.89 19.23 4.65
C ARG A 318 2.15 17.91 4.37
N ALA A 319 2.79 16.89 3.80
CA ALA A 319 2.09 15.64 3.50
C ALA A 319 1.77 14.83 4.78
N PRO A 320 0.51 14.41 5.01
CA PRO A 320 0.21 13.37 6.01
C PRO A 320 1.03 12.11 5.71
N LEU A 321 1.25 11.26 6.73
CA LEU A 321 1.78 9.91 6.46
C LEU A 321 0.87 9.25 5.41
N ASP A 322 1.45 8.73 4.34
CA ASP A 322 0.66 8.19 3.21
C ASP A 322 -0.39 7.20 3.72
N ALA A 323 -1.64 7.34 3.24
CA ALA A 323 -2.76 6.54 3.71
C ALA A 323 -2.49 5.04 3.58
N SER A 324 -1.70 4.59 2.59
CA SER A 324 -1.33 3.18 2.45
C SER A 324 -0.28 2.72 3.47
N TYR A 325 0.61 3.60 3.92
CA TYR A 325 1.51 3.32 5.03
C TYR A 325 0.74 3.13 6.33
N VAL A 326 -0.16 4.09 6.63
CA VAL A 326 -1.00 4.05 7.84
C VAL A 326 -1.91 2.81 7.81
N SER A 327 -2.57 2.56 6.68
CA SER A 327 -3.39 1.38 6.44
C SER A 327 -2.60 0.08 6.63
N GLY A 328 -1.42 -0.06 6.01
CA GLY A 328 -0.59 -1.25 6.13
C GLY A 328 -0.04 -1.50 7.54
N LEU A 329 0.19 -0.44 8.32
CA LEU A 329 0.54 -0.54 9.74
C LEU A 329 -0.62 -1.15 10.53
N PHE A 330 -1.82 -0.58 10.42
CA PHE A 330 -2.98 -1.01 11.22
C PHE A 330 -3.59 -2.33 10.77
N ASP A 331 -3.54 -2.65 9.48
CA ASP A 331 -3.98 -3.94 8.93
C ASP A 331 -3.28 -5.15 9.57
N GLN A 332 -2.05 -4.96 10.06
CA GLN A 332 -1.28 -5.99 10.77
C GLN A 332 -1.71 -6.14 12.23
N PHE A 333 -2.25 -5.08 12.83
CA PHE A 333 -2.60 -5.04 14.25
C PHE A 333 -4.08 -5.26 14.54
N ALA A 334 -4.96 -5.11 13.54
CA ALA A 334 -6.43 -5.10 13.69
C ALA A 334 -6.97 -6.17 14.65
N LYS A 335 -6.58 -7.45 14.49
CA LYS A 335 -7.04 -8.56 15.36
C LYS A 335 -6.67 -8.44 16.84
N THR A 336 -5.57 -7.75 17.15
CA THR A 336 -5.04 -7.60 18.52
C THR A 336 -5.13 -6.16 19.03
N PHE A 337 -5.79 -5.30 18.25
CA PHE A 337 -5.67 -3.86 18.39
C PHE A 337 -6.17 -3.37 19.74
N GLU A 338 -7.38 -3.75 20.14
CA GLU A 338 -7.97 -3.29 21.40
C GLU A 338 -7.30 -3.88 22.63
N GLN A 339 -6.90 -5.16 22.59
CA GLN A 339 -6.17 -5.77 23.69
C GLN A 339 -4.87 -5.01 23.97
N LYS A 340 -4.12 -4.67 22.91
CA LYS A 340 -2.89 -3.88 23.05
C LYS A 340 -3.17 -2.43 23.42
N LEU A 341 -4.11 -1.78 22.73
CA LEU A 341 -4.32 -0.35 22.88
C LEU A 341 -5.05 -0.02 24.18
N VAL A 342 -6.14 -0.70 24.50
CA VAL A 342 -6.94 -0.45 25.71
C VAL A 342 -6.40 -1.27 26.88
N GLY A 343 -6.10 -2.56 26.69
CA GLY A 343 -5.61 -3.43 27.76
C GLY A 343 -4.19 -3.07 28.18
N ASP A 344 -3.22 -3.20 27.28
CA ASP A 344 -1.80 -3.06 27.64
C ASP A 344 -1.37 -1.59 27.80
N LEU A 345 -1.92 -0.68 26.97
CA LEU A 345 -1.54 0.73 26.96
C LEU A 345 -2.53 1.65 27.69
N SER A 346 -3.63 1.12 28.24
CA SER A 346 -4.63 1.92 28.98
C SER A 346 -5.18 3.12 28.20
N TYR A 347 -5.37 2.97 26.89
CA TYR A 347 -5.84 4.04 26.01
C TYR A 347 -7.24 4.56 26.36
N ARG A 348 -7.39 5.89 26.40
CA ARG A 348 -8.63 6.59 26.80
C ARG A 348 -9.03 7.76 25.90
N GLY A 349 -8.35 7.99 24.77
CA GLY A 349 -8.63 9.12 23.87
C GLY A 349 -10.08 9.19 23.39
N HIS A 350 -10.67 8.04 23.05
CA HIS A 350 -12.07 7.94 22.64
C HIS A 350 -13.07 8.41 23.71
N LEU A 351 -12.84 8.06 24.99
CA LEU A 351 -13.68 8.49 26.11
C LEU A 351 -13.50 9.99 26.40
N GLN A 352 -12.26 10.48 26.29
CA GLN A 352 -11.94 11.90 26.50
C GLN A 352 -12.67 12.78 25.47
N CYS A 353 -12.58 12.42 24.18
CA CYS A 353 -13.32 13.10 23.12
C CYS A 353 -14.84 13.05 23.32
N ALA A 354 -15.39 11.86 23.61
CA ALA A 354 -16.83 11.71 23.83
C ALA A 354 -17.33 12.54 25.02
N GLY A 355 -16.58 12.55 26.13
CA GLY A 355 -16.89 13.36 27.30
C GLY A 355 -16.83 14.87 27.02
N LEU A 356 -15.85 15.32 26.23
CA LEU A 356 -15.72 16.72 25.84
C LEU A 356 -16.87 17.16 24.91
N LEU A 357 -17.27 16.30 23.97
CA LEU A 357 -18.42 16.55 23.09
C LEU A 357 -19.74 16.59 23.86
N ALA A 358 -19.95 15.68 24.83
CA ALA A 358 -21.14 15.66 25.67
C ALA A 358 -21.36 16.94 26.47
N ARG A 359 -20.27 17.61 26.87
CA ARG A 359 -20.33 18.90 27.60
C ARG A 359 -20.45 20.10 26.67
N SER A 360 -19.88 20.04 25.46
CA SER A 360 -19.75 21.19 24.58
C SER A 360 -20.83 21.30 23.49
N LEU A 361 -21.47 20.19 23.10
CA LEU A 361 -22.52 20.18 22.08
C LEU A 361 -23.85 20.66 22.69
N PRO A 362 -24.55 21.64 22.08
CA PRO A 362 -25.88 22.03 22.51
C PRO A 362 -26.87 20.86 22.42
N LYS A 363 -27.59 20.59 23.51
CA LYS A 363 -28.55 19.48 23.62
C LYS A 363 -29.61 19.56 22.52
N ARG A 364 -29.67 18.53 21.70
CA ARG A 364 -30.69 18.33 20.65
C ARG A 364 -30.86 16.84 20.36
N PRO A 365 -32.04 16.38 19.93
CA PRO A 365 -32.19 15.04 19.37
C PRO A 365 -31.59 14.99 17.96
N GLY A 366 -31.39 13.77 17.44
CA GLY A 366 -31.07 13.58 16.03
C GLY A 366 -29.65 13.99 15.64
N VAL A 367 -28.66 13.68 16.49
CA VAL A 367 -27.27 14.07 16.24
C VAL A 367 -26.69 13.22 15.11
N VAL A 368 -26.21 13.89 14.06
CA VAL A 368 -25.46 13.26 12.96
C VAL A 368 -23.96 13.41 13.21
N ALA A 369 -23.25 12.30 13.28
CA ALA A 369 -21.83 12.24 13.60
C ALA A 369 -20.98 11.63 12.48
N VAL A 370 -19.72 12.04 12.39
CA VAL A 370 -18.68 11.33 11.63
C VAL A 370 -17.48 11.08 12.53
N ASP A 371 -17.05 9.82 12.56
CA ASP A 371 -15.86 9.35 13.27
C ASP A 371 -14.72 9.17 12.26
N VAL A 372 -13.79 10.12 12.24
CA VAL A 372 -12.61 10.10 11.38
C VAL A 372 -11.52 9.32 12.09
N GLY A 373 -11.00 8.28 11.43
CA GLY A 373 -10.12 7.30 12.07
C GLY A 373 -10.88 6.37 13.01
N ALA A 374 -12.03 5.86 12.56
CA ALA A 374 -12.93 5.05 13.37
C ALA A 374 -12.26 3.80 13.97
N GLY A 375 -11.19 3.31 13.35
CA GLY A 375 -10.43 2.16 13.81
C GLY A 375 -11.32 0.93 13.98
N THR A 376 -11.24 0.28 15.14
CA THR A 376 -12.10 -0.86 15.52
C THR A 376 -13.44 -0.44 16.12
N GLY A 377 -13.79 0.86 16.08
CA GLY A 377 -15.09 1.35 16.49
C GLY A 377 -15.24 1.78 17.96
N LEU A 378 -14.13 2.02 18.66
CA LEU A 378 -14.16 2.46 20.07
C LEU A 378 -14.83 3.83 20.24
N CYS A 379 -14.55 4.77 19.33
CA CYS A 379 -15.12 6.12 19.40
C CYS A 379 -16.62 6.13 19.12
N GLY A 380 -17.07 5.38 18.11
CA GLY A 380 -18.50 5.28 17.79
C GLY A 380 -19.34 4.72 18.94
N ALA A 381 -18.85 3.69 19.63
CA ALA A 381 -19.51 3.16 20.82
C ALA A 381 -19.61 4.22 21.94
N ALA A 382 -18.49 4.88 22.27
CA ALA A 382 -18.46 5.91 23.30
C ALA A 382 -19.35 7.12 22.98
N LEU A 383 -19.47 7.49 21.69
CA LEU A 383 -20.37 8.57 21.26
C LEU A 383 -21.84 8.21 21.43
N ARG A 384 -22.24 6.96 21.16
CA ARG A 384 -23.62 6.51 21.38
C ARG A 384 -24.01 6.49 22.85
N ASP A 385 -23.07 6.17 23.73
CA ASP A 385 -23.30 6.22 25.18
C ASP A 385 -23.43 7.66 25.69
N ALA A 386 -22.73 8.61 25.05
CA ALA A 386 -22.61 9.99 25.53
C ALA A 386 -23.62 10.96 24.91
N LEU A 387 -24.12 10.69 23.69
CA LEU A 387 -24.92 11.62 22.88
C LEU A 387 -26.14 10.92 22.24
N PRO A 388 -27.24 11.66 21.97
CA PRO A 388 -28.40 11.12 21.26
C PRO A 388 -28.14 11.01 19.74
N ILE A 389 -27.22 10.12 19.37
CA ILE A 389 -26.81 9.86 17.97
C ILE A 389 -27.96 9.19 17.21
N GLU A 390 -28.35 9.80 16.09
CA GLU A 390 -29.28 9.20 15.11
C GLU A 390 -28.53 8.51 13.97
N GLU A 391 -27.43 9.12 13.50
CA GLU A 391 -26.56 8.56 12.47
C GLU A 391 -25.10 8.80 12.85
N ILE A 392 -24.25 7.78 12.72
CA ILE A 392 -22.80 7.90 12.77
C ILE A 392 -22.15 7.10 11.65
N VAL A 393 -21.33 7.78 10.86
CA VAL A 393 -20.48 7.15 9.83
C VAL A 393 -19.05 7.04 10.33
N GLY A 394 -18.49 5.83 10.26
CA GLY A 394 -17.09 5.58 10.56
C GLY A 394 -16.23 5.64 9.30
N VAL A 395 -15.12 6.36 9.34
CA VAL A 395 -14.20 6.52 8.22
C VAL A 395 -12.81 6.10 8.66
N ASP A 396 -12.17 5.20 7.93
CA ASP A 396 -10.81 4.78 8.23
C ASP A 396 -10.06 4.40 6.94
N VAL A 397 -8.74 4.55 6.91
CA VAL A 397 -7.90 4.14 5.78
C VAL A 397 -7.61 2.64 5.77
N SER A 398 -7.80 1.94 6.90
CA SER A 398 -7.60 0.50 7.05
C SER A 398 -8.90 -0.28 6.84
N PRO A 399 -9.01 -1.09 5.77
CA PRO A 399 -10.17 -1.94 5.58
C PRO A 399 -10.32 -2.99 6.70
N ARG A 400 -9.22 -3.52 7.25
CA ARG A 400 -9.28 -4.53 8.31
C ARG A 400 -9.72 -3.96 9.66
N MET A 401 -9.43 -2.69 9.92
CA MET A 401 -9.95 -2.00 11.11
C MET A 401 -11.46 -1.82 10.99
N LEU A 402 -11.94 -1.41 9.82
CA LEU A 402 -13.38 -1.30 9.56
C LEU A 402 -14.11 -2.64 9.60
N ASP A 403 -13.46 -3.74 9.20
CA ASP A 403 -14.03 -5.07 9.36
C ASP A 403 -14.31 -5.39 10.85
N ALA A 404 -13.36 -5.06 11.74
CA ALA A 404 -13.57 -5.20 13.18
C ALA A 404 -14.62 -4.22 13.73
N ALA A 405 -14.67 -2.97 13.25
CA ALA A 405 -15.70 -2.01 13.64
C ALA A 405 -17.11 -2.47 13.24
N ARG A 406 -17.24 -3.15 12.10
CA ARG A 406 -18.52 -3.67 11.60
C ARG A 406 -19.11 -4.71 12.54
N GLU A 407 -18.28 -5.52 13.19
CA GLU A 407 -18.73 -6.55 14.15
C GLU A 407 -19.42 -5.94 15.38
N LYS A 408 -19.16 -4.67 15.70
CA LYS A 408 -19.80 -3.98 16.85
C LYS A 408 -21.21 -3.47 16.55
N GLY A 409 -21.58 -3.30 15.28
CA GLY A 409 -22.89 -2.79 14.89
C GLY A 409 -23.20 -1.36 15.38
N VAL A 410 -22.17 -0.55 15.65
CA VAL A 410 -22.33 0.83 16.18
C VAL A 410 -22.33 1.91 15.09
N TYR A 411 -22.15 1.58 13.82
CA TYR A 411 -22.15 2.54 12.72
C TYR A 411 -23.23 2.19 11.69
N GLU A 412 -23.93 3.20 11.18
CA GLU A 412 -24.87 3.05 10.05
C GLU A 412 -24.11 2.78 8.74
N ASP A 413 -22.91 3.35 8.59
CA ASP A 413 -22.04 3.11 7.44
C ASP A 413 -20.55 3.16 7.81
N LEU A 414 -19.72 2.45 7.05
CA LEU A 414 -18.27 2.35 7.23
C LEU A 414 -17.57 2.55 5.89
N VAL A 415 -16.74 3.58 5.80
CA VAL A 415 -16.14 4.01 4.53
C VAL A 415 -14.62 3.93 4.58
N VAL A 416 -14.03 3.16 3.66
CA VAL A 416 -12.58 3.13 3.47
C VAL A 416 -12.14 4.37 2.70
N SER A 417 -11.64 5.38 3.41
CA SER A 417 -11.23 6.66 2.83
C SER A 417 -10.26 7.41 3.74
N ASP A 418 -9.49 8.33 3.16
CA ASP A 418 -8.91 9.42 3.94
C ASP A 418 -10.02 10.29 4.52
N GLY A 419 -9.80 10.82 5.73
CA GLY A 419 -10.78 11.61 6.47
C GLY A 419 -11.16 12.91 5.75
N ALA A 420 -10.17 13.70 5.32
CA ALA A 420 -10.44 14.96 4.62
C ALA A 420 -11.10 14.70 3.26
N ALA A 421 -10.64 13.68 2.53
CA ALA A 421 -11.22 13.26 1.26
C ALA A 421 -12.69 12.83 1.41
N TYR A 422 -13.03 12.06 2.46
CA TYR A 422 -14.41 11.68 2.73
C TYR A 422 -15.25 12.89 3.08
N LEU A 423 -14.77 13.74 4.01
CA LEU A 423 -15.49 14.94 4.40
C LEU A 423 -15.75 15.84 3.20
N ALA A 424 -14.86 15.93 2.21
CA ALA A 424 -15.07 16.68 0.97
C ALA A 424 -16.30 16.22 0.14
N THR A 425 -16.72 14.95 0.29
CA THR A 425 -17.90 14.41 -0.40
C THR A 425 -19.24 14.75 0.28
N ARG A 426 -19.22 15.14 1.56
CA ARG A 426 -20.42 15.49 2.34
C ARG A 426 -20.96 16.88 1.94
N GLY A 427 -22.26 17.09 2.12
CA GLY A 427 -22.88 18.41 1.95
C GLY A 427 -22.39 19.43 2.98
N PRO A 428 -22.43 20.74 2.68
CA PRO A 428 -22.11 21.77 3.67
C PRO A 428 -23.14 21.78 4.81
N GLY A 429 -22.70 21.98 6.05
CA GLY A 429 -23.58 22.04 7.22
C GLY A 429 -24.40 20.76 7.48
N SER A 430 -23.90 19.59 7.08
CA SER A 430 -24.61 18.32 7.21
C SER A 430 -24.30 17.55 8.50
N VAL A 431 -23.31 17.97 9.29
CA VAL A 431 -22.79 17.20 10.44
C VAL A 431 -22.89 18.01 11.74
N ASP A 432 -23.41 17.40 12.80
CA ASP A 432 -23.43 18.00 14.15
C ASP A 432 -22.12 17.73 14.91
N VAL A 433 -21.57 16.53 14.78
CA VAL A 433 -20.39 16.09 15.53
C VAL A 433 -19.34 15.48 14.59
N LEU A 434 -18.12 15.99 14.69
CA LEU A 434 -16.93 15.32 14.18
C LEU A 434 -16.09 14.83 15.36
N VAL A 435 -15.52 13.64 15.24
CA VAL A 435 -14.49 13.15 16.17
C VAL A 435 -13.29 12.61 15.39
N ALA A 436 -12.08 12.83 15.91
CA ALA A 436 -10.85 12.26 15.37
C ALA A 436 -9.88 11.89 16.50
N ALA A 437 -10.19 10.83 17.24
CA ALA A 437 -9.37 10.38 18.37
C ALA A 437 -8.17 9.54 17.87
N ASP A 438 -6.95 9.94 18.28
CA ASP A 438 -5.68 9.34 17.87
C ASP A 438 -5.32 9.45 16.37
N VAL A 439 -5.94 10.39 15.64
CA VAL A 439 -5.69 10.61 14.20
C VAL A 439 -4.55 11.59 13.95
N PHE A 440 -4.49 12.70 14.68
CA PHE A 440 -3.50 13.74 14.42
C PHE A 440 -2.06 13.30 14.71
N ALA A 441 -1.87 12.20 15.42
CA ALA A 441 -0.56 11.53 15.50
C ALA A 441 -0.02 11.05 14.12
N TYR A 442 -0.85 11.02 13.08
CA TYR A 442 -0.48 10.65 11.71
C TYR A 442 -0.64 11.78 10.69
N VAL A 443 -1.13 12.95 11.15
CA VAL A 443 -1.39 14.13 10.33
C VAL A 443 -0.51 15.27 10.80
N GLY A 444 0.44 15.67 9.97
CA GLY A 444 1.31 16.81 10.26
C GLY A 444 0.55 18.13 10.19
N ASP A 445 0.18 18.55 8.99
CA ASP A 445 -0.57 19.80 8.78
C ASP A 445 -2.08 19.58 8.96
N CYS A 446 -2.69 20.25 9.94
CA CYS A 446 -4.11 20.14 10.25
C CYS A 446 -5.02 20.88 9.25
N ALA A 447 -4.46 21.76 8.40
CA ALA A 447 -5.22 22.71 7.61
C ALA A 447 -6.28 22.06 6.70
N GLU A 448 -5.94 20.96 6.02
CA GLU A 448 -6.85 20.29 5.08
C GLU A 448 -8.07 19.71 5.81
N LEU A 449 -7.83 18.97 6.89
CA LEU A 449 -8.90 18.37 7.68
C LEU A 449 -9.75 19.43 8.39
N PHE A 450 -9.15 20.51 8.89
CA PHE A 450 -9.88 21.62 9.51
C PHE A 450 -10.76 22.36 8.50
N SER A 451 -10.25 22.62 7.30
CA SER A 451 -11.04 23.23 6.22
C SER A 451 -12.23 22.34 5.82
N ALA A 452 -12.00 21.03 5.66
CA ALA A 452 -13.06 20.08 5.38
C ALA A 452 -14.09 20.01 6.52
N ALA A 453 -13.63 19.99 7.78
CA ALA A 453 -14.46 20.00 8.98
C ALA A 453 -15.34 21.26 9.04
N ARG A 454 -14.77 22.46 8.85
CA ARG A 454 -15.54 23.72 8.86
C ARG A 454 -16.69 23.70 7.87
N ARG A 455 -16.46 23.15 6.68
CA ARG A 455 -17.45 23.13 5.60
C ARG A 455 -18.65 22.24 5.95
N VAL A 456 -18.41 21.07 6.54
CA VAL A 456 -19.46 20.08 6.81
C VAL A 456 -20.18 20.31 8.15
N LEU A 457 -19.54 20.98 9.10
CA LEU A 457 -20.15 21.27 10.41
C LEU A 457 -21.33 22.25 10.27
N LYS A 458 -22.43 21.91 10.95
CA LYS A 458 -23.54 22.84 11.23
C LYS A 458 -23.04 24.02 12.08
N ALA A 459 -23.75 25.14 12.07
CA ALA A 459 -23.38 26.35 12.83
C ALA A 459 -23.09 26.06 14.32
N ASP A 460 -23.93 25.24 14.95
CA ASP A 460 -23.77 24.81 16.34
C ASP A 460 -23.06 23.45 16.49
N GLY A 461 -22.36 23.00 15.45
CA GLY A 461 -21.64 21.72 15.45
C GLY A 461 -20.34 21.78 16.25
N ARG A 462 -19.79 20.60 16.55
CA ARG A 462 -18.55 20.44 17.32
C ARG A 462 -17.60 19.47 16.64
N PHE A 463 -16.30 19.75 16.71
CA PHE A 463 -15.25 18.82 16.31
C PHE A 463 -14.30 18.58 17.48
N ALA A 464 -14.21 17.33 17.95
CA ALA A 464 -13.29 16.96 19.02
C ALA A 464 -12.21 15.98 18.55
N PHE A 465 -10.99 16.15 19.05
CA PHE A 465 -9.86 15.30 18.67
C PHE A 465 -8.77 15.33 19.73
N THR A 466 -7.81 14.40 19.59
CA THR A 466 -6.59 14.36 20.39
C THR A 466 -5.36 14.66 19.54
N LEU A 467 -4.35 15.27 20.14
CA LEU A 467 -3.03 15.52 19.53
C LEU A 467 -1.92 15.40 20.57
N GLU A 468 -0.79 14.82 20.20
CA GLU A 468 0.39 14.80 21.08
C GLU A 468 0.97 16.21 21.19
N GLU A 469 1.33 16.65 22.39
CA GLU A 469 1.76 18.04 22.63
C GLU A 469 3.26 18.22 22.38
N ARG A 470 3.64 19.33 21.73
CA ARG A 470 5.03 19.82 21.65
C ARG A 470 5.13 21.33 21.87
N ALA A 471 6.35 21.82 22.06
CA ALA A 471 6.59 23.23 22.38
C ALA A 471 6.25 24.21 21.25
N SER A 472 6.53 23.87 19.99
CA SER A 472 6.33 24.77 18.85
C SER A 472 5.99 24.03 17.55
N GLY A 473 5.22 24.71 16.68
CA GLY A 473 4.84 24.20 15.36
C GLY A 473 4.15 22.83 15.42
N PHE A 474 4.43 22.00 14.43
CA PHE A 474 4.10 20.57 14.41
C PHE A 474 5.27 19.78 13.82
N GLY A 475 5.44 18.53 14.21
CA GLY A 475 6.61 17.74 13.80
C GLY A 475 6.53 16.29 14.26
N LEU A 476 7.32 15.42 13.63
CA LEU A 476 7.36 14.00 13.94
C LEU A 476 8.31 13.73 15.11
N GLY A 477 7.80 13.19 16.22
CA GLY A 477 8.62 12.81 17.36
C GLY A 477 9.35 11.47 17.17
N ASP A 478 10.18 11.09 18.14
CA ASP A 478 10.99 9.85 18.14
C ASP A 478 10.16 8.57 17.93
N GLY A 479 8.89 8.59 18.37
CA GLY A 479 7.93 7.51 18.19
C GLY A 479 7.39 7.35 16.77
N GLY A 480 7.79 8.21 15.82
CA GLY A 480 7.27 8.22 14.46
C GLY A 480 5.83 8.73 14.37
N ARG A 481 5.40 9.55 15.33
CA ARG A 481 4.07 10.14 15.44
C ARG A 481 4.18 11.66 15.50
N PHE A 482 3.22 12.35 14.91
CA PHE A 482 3.19 13.81 14.91
C PHE A 482 2.74 14.33 16.27
N ALA A 483 3.38 15.41 16.69
CA ALA A 483 2.98 16.24 17.81
C ALA A 483 2.82 17.70 17.33
N HIS A 484 1.97 18.45 18.03
CA HIS A 484 1.57 19.82 17.67
C HIS A 484 1.64 20.72 18.90
N SER A 485 1.99 21.98 18.67
CA SER A 485 1.87 23.02 19.69
C SER A 485 0.46 23.60 19.71
N GLU A 486 0.02 24.01 20.90
CA GLU A 486 -1.28 24.68 21.07
C GLU A 486 -1.37 25.97 20.25
N ALA A 487 -0.26 26.71 20.10
CA ALA A 487 -0.19 27.91 19.27
C ALA A 487 -0.49 27.61 17.79
N TYR A 488 0.22 26.64 17.21
CA TYR A 488 -0.03 26.21 15.83
C TYR A 488 -1.48 25.74 15.62
N LEU A 489 -2.00 24.95 16.57
CA LEU A 489 -3.39 24.47 16.54
C LEU A 489 -4.38 25.64 16.44
N ARG A 490 -4.23 26.66 17.29
CA ARG A 490 -5.10 27.84 17.34
C ARG A 490 -5.04 28.62 16.02
N ASP A 491 -3.85 28.82 15.49
CA ASP A 491 -3.64 29.51 14.21
C ASP A 491 -4.28 28.75 13.03
N ALA A 492 -4.07 27.42 12.99
CA ALA A 492 -4.66 26.57 11.95
C ALA A 492 -6.18 26.52 12.02
N ALA A 493 -6.76 26.45 13.23
CA ALA A 493 -8.21 26.49 13.44
C ALA A 493 -8.80 27.83 12.97
N ALA A 494 -8.19 28.95 13.37
CA ALA A 494 -8.64 30.28 12.98
C ALA A 494 -8.57 30.49 11.46
N ALA A 495 -7.47 30.06 10.82
CA ALA A 495 -7.32 30.12 9.36
C ALA A 495 -8.39 29.31 8.61
N ALA A 496 -8.89 28.23 9.21
CA ALA A 496 -9.97 27.42 8.67
C ALA A 496 -11.38 27.95 9.04
N GLY A 497 -11.51 29.09 9.73
CA GLY A 497 -12.80 29.62 10.16
C GLY A 497 -13.44 28.85 11.32
N LEU A 498 -12.63 28.18 12.14
CA LEU A 498 -13.01 27.48 13.36
C LEU A 498 -12.50 28.24 14.59
N ALA A 499 -13.26 28.19 15.67
CA ALA A 499 -12.88 28.69 16.98
C ALA A 499 -12.53 27.52 17.91
N VAL A 500 -11.42 27.65 18.65
CA VAL A 500 -11.07 26.73 19.74
C VAL A 500 -11.94 27.07 20.94
N ILE A 501 -12.83 26.14 21.33
CA ILE A 501 -13.74 26.35 22.46
C ILE A 501 -13.27 25.69 23.75
N ASP A 502 -12.44 24.63 23.64
CA ASP A 502 -11.87 23.95 24.81
C ASP A 502 -10.55 23.26 24.44
N VAL A 503 -9.62 23.19 25.40
CA VAL A 503 -8.33 22.51 25.32
C VAL A 503 -8.00 21.91 26.68
N GLU A 504 -8.05 20.59 26.79
CA GLU A 504 -7.72 19.85 28.01
C GLU A 504 -6.40 19.10 27.85
N ARG A 505 -5.48 19.25 28.81
CA ARG A 505 -4.27 18.42 28.88
C ARG A 505 -4.61 17.12 29.61
N ALA A 506 -4.37 15.99 28.96
CA ALA A 506 -4.70 14.69 29.52
C ALA A 506 -3.67 13.62 29.17
N VAL A 507 -3.64 12.56 29.97
CA VAL A 507 -2.92 11.33 29.63
C VAL A 507 -3.81 10.49 28.73
N MET A 508 -3.37 10.23 27.51
CA MET A 508 -4.15 9.45 26.53
C MET A 508 -3.94 7.95 26.71
N ARG A 509 -2.70 7.55 27.03
CA ARG A 509 -2.25 6.17 27.20
C ARG A 509 -0.92 6.15 27.96
N THR A 510 -0.52 4.96 28.42
CA THR A 510 0.83 4.70 28.93
C THR A 510 1.61 3.93 27.87
N GLN A 511 2.86 4.31 27.60
CA GLN A 511 3.73 3.67 26.61
C GLN A 511 5.14 3.52 27.18
N ARG A 512 5.68 2.29 27.16
CA ARG A 512 7.02 1.97 27.73
C ARG A 512 7.19 2.45 29.18
N GLY A 513 6.11 2.39 29.97
CA GLY A 513 6.11 2.81 31.38
C GLY A 513 6.05 4.34 31.59
N ALA A 514 5.85 5.14 30.55
CA ALA A 514 5.68 6.58 30.63
C ALA A 514 4.32 7.02 30.10
N ASP A 515 3.77 8.10 30.66
CA ASP A 515 2.52 8.68 30.20
C ASP A 515 2.70 9.44 28.88
N VAL A 516 1.77 9.21 27.95
CA VAL A 516 1.68 9.97 26.69
C VAL A 516 0.68 11.10 26.89
N ASN A 517 1.21 12.30 27.07
CA ASN A 517 0.43 13.52 27.24
C ASN A 517 -0.11 14.02 25.90
N VAL A 518 -1.38 14.41 25.88
CA VAL A 518 -2.06 14.97 24.71
C VAL A 518 -2.85 16.21 25.08
N LEU A 519 -3.15 17.02 24.06
CA LEU A 519 -4.29 17.94 24.12
C LEU A 519 -5.53 17.23 23.61
N VAL A 520 -6.63 17.33 24.35
CA VAL A 520 -7.99 16.99 23.92
C VAL A 520 -8.68 18.29 23.61
N VAL A 521 -9.03 18.49 22.35
CA VAL A 521 -9.46 19.79 21.82
C VAL A 521 -10.89 19.70 21.35
N ALA A 522 -11.67 20.76 21.58
CA ALA A 522 -12.95 20.96 20.91
C ALA A 522 -12.91 22.26 20.09
N LEU A 523 -13.37 22.16 18.84
CA LEU A 523 -13.57 23.28 17.92
C LEU A 523 -15.06 23.45 17.61
N ALA A 524 -15.44 24.68 17.26
CA ALA A 524 -16.74 25.02 16.68
C ALA A 524 -16.54 25.94 15.47
N PRO A 525 -17.51 26.06 14.54
CA PRO A 525 -17.49 27.14 13.56
C PRO A 525 -17.35 28.51 14.23
N ALA A 526 -16.44 29.35 13.73
CA ALA A 526 -16.32 30.72 14.22
C ALA A 526 -17.61 31.49 13.91
N VAL A 527 -18.10 32.27 14.88
CA VAL A 527 -19.24 33.17 14.66
C VAL A 527 -18.75 34.34 13.81
N GLU A 528 -19.29 34.49 12.60
CA GLU A 528 -19.11 35.73 11.84
C GLU A 528 -19.85 36.85 12.59
N VAL A 529 -19.09 37.75 13.22
CA VAL A 529 -19.63 39.07 13.56
C VAL A 529 -19.85 39.78 12.24
N ARG A 530 -21.05 39.68 11.67
CA ARG A 530 -21.47 40.62 10.64
C ARG A 530 -21.43 42.00 11.28
N ASP A 531 -20.60 42.89 10.73
CA ASP A 531 -20.44 44.27 11.19
C ASP A 531 -21.77 44.83 11.68
N ALA A 532 -21.78 45.29 12.93
CA ALA A 532 -22.90 45.94 13.57
C ALA A 532 -23.15 47.35 12.99
N ALA A 533 -23.27 47.46 11.66
CA ALA A 533 -23.61 48.68 10.94
C ALA A 533 -25.07 49.15 11.15
N TRP A 534 -25.78 48.58 12.14
CA TRP A 534 -27.15 48.94 12.50
C TRP A 534 -27.27 49.68 13.85
N LEU A 535 -26.16 49.96 14.55
CA LEU A 535 -26.18 50.67 15.84
C LEU A 535 -25.89 52.18 15.76
N GLU A 536 -25.62 52.76 14.59
CA GLU A 536 -25.26 54.19 14.44
C GLU A 536 -26.39 55.13 13.94
N THR A 537 -27.65 54.69 13.84
CA THR A 537 -28.75 55.59 13.42
C THR A 537 -29.86 55.77 14.45
N ALA A 538 -29.55 55.69 15.74
CA ALA A 538 -30.48 56.02 16.81
C ALA A 538 -29.85 56.92 17.88
N GLU A 539 -29.52 58.15 17.48
CA GLU A 539 -29.46 59.31 18.39
C GLU A 539 -30.19 60.50 17.77
#